data_AF-A0A957IJ46-F1
#
_entry.id   AF-A0A957IJ46-F1
#
_cell.length_a   1.000
_cell.length_b   1.000
_cell.length_c   1.000
_cell.angle_alpha   90.00
_cell.angle_beta   90.00
_cell.angle_gamma   90.00
#
_symmetry.space_group_name_H-M   'P 1'
#
loop_
_entity.id
_entity.type
_entity.pdbx_description
1 polymer ?
#
loop_
_entity_poly.entity_id
_entity_poly.type
_entity_poly.pdbx_seq_one_letter_code
_entity_poly.pdbx_strand_id
1 'polypeptide(L)'
;MSKNLKIIPLGGLGEIGKNMTVLEYGRNQIIVDCGVMFPENDLYGIDLVLPDFQYVIENKDTVRGIVLTHGHMDHIGGLPYLLKKVNVPVYGTDLTLGMVASKLEEAGLREQ
;
A
#
# COMPACT_ATOMS: atom_id res chain seq x y z
N MET A 1 6.65 -28.52 -4.35
CA MET A 1 6.81 -27.57 -3.21
C MET A 1 5.43 -27.30 -2.63
N SER A 2 5.23 -27.51 -1.33
CA SER A 2 3.99 -27.13 -0.66
C SER A 2 3.77 -25.63 -0.86
N LYS A 3 2.64 -25.24 -1.46
CA LYS A 3 2.27 -23.84 -1.63
C LYS A 3 1.52 -23.41 -0.37
N ASN A 4 2.26 -23.05 0.67
CA ASN A 4 1.65 -22.47 1.86
C ASN A 4 1.29 -21.01 1.53
N LEU A 5 0.11 -20.58 1.94
CA LEU A 5 -0.23 -19.15 1.94
C LEU A 5 0.59 -18.47 3.05
N LYS A 6 1.33 -17.43 2.71
CA LYS A 6 1.96 -16.54 3.70
C LYS A 6 1.15 -15.26 3.81
N ILE A 7 0.96 -14.81 5.04
CA ILE A 7 0.29 -13.56 5.39
C ILE A 7 1.33 -12.70 6.10
N ILE A 8 1.69 -11.57 5.51
CA ILE A 8 2.82 -10.76 5.93
C ILE A 8 2.32 -9.32 6.15
N PRO A 9 1.95 -8.95 7.38
CA PRO A 9 1.57 -7.58 7.69
C PRO A 9 2.82 -6.70 7.70
N LEU A 10 2.86 -5.70 6.82
CA LEU A 10 3.92 -4.69 6.75
C LEU A 10 3.52 -3.39 7.48
N GLY A 11 2.24 -3.25 7.83
CA GLY A 11 1.70 -2.22 8.70
C GLY A 11 0.25 -2.48 9.09
N GLY A 12 -0.22 -1.85 10.17
CA GLY A 12 -1.57 -1.98 10.72
C GLY A 12 -1.73 -3.10 11.76
N LEU A 13 -0.67 -3.89 12.04
CA LEU A 13 -0.70 -4.90 13.10
C LEU A 13 0.01 -4.37 14.36
N GLY A 14 -0.72 -4.33 15.48
CA GLY A 14 -0.19 -3.81 16.74
C GLY A 14 -0.20 -2.28 16.85
N GLU A 15 -0.89 -1.60 15.93
CA GLU A 15 -0.94 -0.14 15.81
C GLU A 15 -2.21 0.32 15.09
N ILE A 16 -2.46 1.63 15.04
CA ILE A 16 -3.58 2.23 14.30
C ILE A 16 -3.03 3.00 13.10
N GLY A 17 -3.42 2.57 11.91
CA GLY A 17 -3.03 3.20 10.66
C GLY A 17 -2.03 2.40 9.84
N LYS A 18 -1.58 2.97 8.72
CA LYS A 18 -0.60 2.37 7.79
C LYS A 18 -0.89 0.93 7.38
N ASN A 19 -2.16 0.60 7.17
CA ASN A 19 -2.57 -0.75 6.81
C ASN A 19 -1.91 -1.18 5.51
N MET A 20 -1.20 -2.30 5.55
CA MET A 20 -0.60 -2.93 4.39
C MET A 20 -0.29 -4.39 4.70
N THR A 21 -0.93 -5.31 3.99
CA THR A 21 -0.69 -6.76 4.16
C THR A 21 -0.38 -7.41 2.84
N VAL A 22 0.72 -8.17 2.78
CA VAL A 22 1.06 -8.99 1.61
C VAL A 22 0.54 -10.41 1.80
N LEU A 23 -0.16 -10.91 0.79
CA LEU A 23 -0.55 -12.30 0.68
C LEU A 23 0.28 -12.96 -0.42
N GLU A 24 1.11 -13.94 -0.04
CA GLU A 24 1.98 -14.65 -0.97
C GLU A 24 1.55 -16.11 -1.12
N TYR A 25 1.44 -16.56 -2.38
CA TYR A 25 1.18 -17.95 -2.73
C TYR A 25 1.97 -18.37 -3.98
N GLY A 26 3.01 -19.18 -3.78
CA GLY A 26 3.91 -19.59 -4.86
C GLY A 26 4.76 -18.42 -5.35
N ARG A 27 4.62 -18.04 -6.64
CA ARG A 27 5.32 -16.87 -7.24
C ARG A 27 4.39 -15.68 -7.47
N ASN A 28 3.37 -15.55 -6.64
CA ASN A 28 2.36 -14.51 -6.76
C ASN A 28 2.18 -13.86 -5.41
N GLN A 29 2.21 -12.53 -5.42
CA GLN A 29 1.90 -11.68 -4.29
C GLN A 29 0.75 -10.77 -4.66
N ILE A 30 -0.20 -10.61 -3.75
CA ILE A 30 -1.17 -9.52 -3.78
C ILE A 30 -1.01 -8.70 -2.51
N ILE A 31 -1.21 -7.39 -2.63
CA ILE A 31 -1.12 -6.47 -1.51
C ILE A 31 -2.55 -6.02 -1.18
N VAL A 32 -2.92 -6.08 0.09
CA VAL A 32 -4.17 -5.53 0.61
C VAL A 32 -3.83 -4.24 1.32
N ASP A 33 -4.37 -3.14 0.79
CA ASP A 33 -4.16 -1.76 1.23
C ASP A 33 -2.71 -1.26 1.17
N CYS A 34 -2.55 0.06 1.17
CA CYS A 34 -1.28 0.76 1.24
C CYS A 34 -1.51 2.12 1.93
N GLY A 35 -1.60 2.08 3.25
CA GLY A 35 -1.95 3.22 4.09
C GLY A 35 -0.79 4.11 4.53
N VAL A 36 -1.16 5.17 5.26
CA VAL A 36 -0.27 5.98 6.11
C VAL A 36 -0.74 5.96 7.56
N MET A 37 0.14 6.30 8.47
CA MET A 37 -0.18 6.67 9.85
C MET A 37 0.14 8.16 10.02
N PHE A 38 -0.72 8.87 10.75
CA PHE A 38 -0.42 10.23 11.19
C PHE A 38 0.44 10.17 12.44
N PRO A 39 1.50 10.97 12.52
CA PRO A 39 2.40 10.98 13.68
C PRO A 39 1.70 11.51 14.93
N GLU A 40 2.21 11.12 16.10
CA GLU A 40 1.80 11.69 17.37
C GLU A 40 2.33 13.13 17.54
N ASN A 41 1.75 13.88 18.49
CA ASN A 41 1.98 15.31 18.66
C ASN A 41 3.42 15.69 19.07
N ASP A 42 4.27 14.71 19.40
CA ASP A 42 5.66 14.89 19.81
C ASP A 42 6.67 14.70 18.66
N LEU A 43 6.23 14.19 17.51
CA LEU A 43 7.02 13.95 16.32
C LEU A 43 7.02 15.17 15.38
N TYR A 44 7.58 16.28 15.84
CA TYR A 44 7.61 17.53 15.09
C TYR A 44 8.34 17.42 13.74
N GLY A 45 7.73 17.98 12.70
CA GLY A 45 8.29 18.01 11.34
C GLY A 45 8.08 16.73 10.53
N ILE A 46 7.44 15.71 11.10
CA ILE A 46 6.96 14.54 10.37
C ILE A 46 5.50 14.80 9.99
N ASP A 47 5.17 14.64 8.71
CA ASP A 47 3.78 14.77 8.24
C ASP A 47 3.06 13.41 8.20
N LEU A 48 3.77 12.35 7.78
CA LEU A 48 3.23 11.03 7.53
C LEU A 48 4.25 9.94 7.87
N VAL A 49 3.76 8.81 8.38
CA VAL A 49 4.53 7.58 8.60
C VAL A 49 4.06 6.51 7.60
N LEU A 50 5.00 5.92 6.88
CA LEU A 50 4.74 4.91 5.84
C LEU A 50 5.12 3.49 6.33
N PRO A 51 4.51 2.43 5.78
CA PRO A 51 5.05 1.08 5.87
C PRO A 51 6.44 0.99 5.23
N ASP A 52 7.25 0.02 5.66
CA ASP A 52 8.48 -0.33 4.96
C ASP A 52 8.15 -1.15 3.70
N PHE A 53 8.42 -0.59 2.53
CA PHE A 53 8.16 -1.23 1.24
C PHE A 53 9.28 -2.14 0.75
N GLN A 54 10.40 -2.26 1.47
CA GLN A 54 11.58 -2.99 0.99
C GLN A 54 11.25 -4.42 0.53
N TYR A 55 10.44 -5.15 1.32
CA TYR A 55 9.99 -6.49 0.95
C TYR A 55 9.26 -6.54 -0.41
N VAL A 56 8.40 -5.56 -0.69
CA VAL A 56 7.66 -5.48 -1.96
C VAL A 56 8.58 -5.06 -3.11
N ILE A 57 9.48 -4.11 -2.88
CA ILE A 57 10.41 -3.61 -3.90
C ILE A 57 11.38 -4.72 -4.35
N GLU A 58 11.91 -5.50 -3.40
CA GLU A 58 12.80 -6.64 -3.69
C GLU A 58 12.09 -7.77 -4.44
N ASN A 59 10.77 -7.91 -4.29
CA ASN A 59 9.96 -8.98 -4.89
C ASN A 59 8.99 -8.49 -5.99
N LYS A 60 9.21 -7.28 -6.52
CA LYS A 60 8.26 -6.58 -7.42
C LYS A 60 7.77 -7.41 -8.62
N ASP A 61 8.61 -8.27 -9.18
CA ASP A 61 8.28 -9.09 -10.36
C ASP A 61 7.24 -10.19 -10.05
N THR A 62 6.97 -10.44 -8.76
CA THR A 62 5.97 -11.40 -8.30
C THR A 62 4.67 -10.74 -7.84
N VAL A 63 4.64 -9.41 -7.74
CA VAL A 63 3.47 -8.63 -7.32
C VAL A 63 2.48 -8.54 -8.48
N ARG A 64 1.25 -8.98 -8.25
CA ARG A 64 0.18 -9.03 -9.26
C ARG A 64 -0.76 -7.85 -9.22
N GLY A 65 -0.77 -7.12 -8.12
CA GLY A 65 -1.58 -5.93 -7.94
C GLY A 65 -1.82 -5.60 -6.49
N ILE A 66 -2.47 -4.46 -6.28
CA ILE A 66 -2.87 -3.92 -4.99
C ILE A 66 -4.39 -3.87 -4.95
N VAL A 67 -5.00 -4.40 -3.90
CA VAL A 67 -6.44 -4.35 -3.66
C VAL A 67 -6.69 -3.41 -2.49
N LEU A 68 -7.47 -2.36 -2.75
CA LEU A 68 -7.84 -1.36 -1.77
C LEU A 68 -9.23 -1.65 -1.22
N THR A 69 -9.35 -1.69 0.09
CA THR A 69 -10.60 -2.00 0.78
C THR A 69 -11.57 -0.81 0.77
N HIS A 70 -11.07 0.40 1.05
CA HIS A 70 -11.83 1.65 1.03
C HIS A 70 -10.91 2.88 0.95
N GLY A 71 -11.50 4.07 0.83
CA GLY A 71 -10.78 5.32 0.53
C GLY A 71 -10.15 6.08 1.71
N HIS A 72 -10.10 5.53 2.92
CA HIS A 72 -9.46 6.25 4.04
C HIS A 72 -7.93 6.31 3.89
N MET A 73 -7.33 7.36 4.47
CA MET A 73 -5.89 7.65 4.37
C MET A 73 -5.02 6.51 4.88
N ASP A 74 -5.45 5.85 5.94
CA ASP A 74 -4.78 4.69 6.51
C ASP A 74 -4.90 3.41 5.69
N HIS A 75 -5.56 3.46 4.54
CA HIS A 75 -5.66 2.37 3.56
C HIS A 75 -5.14 2.75 2.17
N ILE A 76 -5.18 4.02 1.77
CA ILE A 76 -4.74 4.46 0.42
C ILE A 76 -3.58 5.46 0.41
N GLY A 77 -3.23 6.06 1.56
CA GLY A 77 -2.35 7.21 1.61
C GLY A 77 -0.89 6.92 1.26
N GLY A 78 -0.44 5.67 1.42
CA GLY A 78 0.90 5.21 1.08
C GLY A 78 1.06 4.87 -0.40
N LEU A 79 -0.04 4.72 -1.12
CA LEU A 79 -0.06 4.25 -2.51
C LEU A 79 0.78 5.12 -3.47
N PRO A 80 0.73 6.47 -3.45
CA PRO A 80 1.55 7.29 -4.33
C PRO A 80 3.07 7.11 -4.10
N TYR A 81 3.47 6.69 -2.90
CA TYR A 81 4.88 6.44 -2.57
C TYR A 81 5.34 5.08 -3.08
N LEU A 82 4.48 4.07 -2.94
CA LEU A 82 4.75 2.72 -3.44
C LEU A 82 4.78 2.70 -4.97
N LEU A 83 3.83 3.34 -5.65
CA LEU A 83 3.74 3.32 -7.12
C LEU A 83 4.91 4.04 -7.83
N LYS A 84 5.63 4.94 -7.14
CA LYS A 84 6.92 5.48 -7.61
C LYS A 84 8.02 4.42 -7.71
N LYS A 85 7.86 3.28 -7.04
CA LYS A 85 8.87 2.20 -6.94
C LYS A 85 8.45 0.92 -7.65
N VAL A 86 7.14 0.63 -7.70
CA VAL A 86 6.58 -0.55 -8.36
C VAL A 86 5.42 -0.16 -9.27
N ASN A 87 5.39 -0.68 -10.50
CA ASN A 87 4.31 -0.44 -11.44
C ASN A 87 3.42 -1.68 -11.54
N VAL A 88 2.27 -1.65 -10.84
CA VAL A 88 1.35 -2.78 -10.72
C VAL A 88 -0.10 -2.29 -10.76
N PRO A 89 -1.06 -3.09 -11.22
CA PRO A 89 -2.46 -2.67 -11.28
C PRO A 89 -3.04 -2.47 -9.87
N VAL A 90 -3.89 -1.47 -9.74
CA VAL A 90 -4.61 -1.13 -8.51
C VAL A 90 -6.10 -1.41 -8.70
N TYR A 91 -6.70 -2.12 -7.76
CA TYR A 91 -8.10 -2.51 -7.74
C TYR A 91 -8.78 -1.92 -6.51
N GLY A 92 -10.03 -1.48 -6.65
CA GLY A 92 -10.84 -0.92 -5.57
C GLY A 92 -12.25 -0.60 -6.06
N THR A 93 -13.10 -0.12 -5.17
CA THR A 93 -14.45 0.39 -5.53
C THR A 93 -14.35 1.73 -6.25
N ASP A 94 -15.38 2.12 -7.01
CA ASP A 94 -15.37 3.37 -7.79
C ASP A 94 -15.04 4.61 -6.95
N LEU A 95 -15.61 4.73 -5.76
CA LEU A 95 -15.30 5.82 -4.83
C LEU A 95 -13.83 5.80 -4.39
N THR A 96 -13.32 4.63 -4.04
CA THR A 96 -11.92 4.45 -3.61
C THR A 96 -10.96 4.81 -4.73
N LEU A 97 -11.23 4.33 -5.95
CA LEU A 97 -10.42 4.64 -7.14
C LEU A 97 -10.50 6.12 -7.52
N GLY A 98 -11.66 6.77 -7.37
CA GLY A 98 -11.80 8.22 -7.56
C GLY A 98 -10.93 9.02 -6.57
N MET A 99 -10.91 8.62 -5.30
CA MET A 99 -10.03 9.24 -4.28
C MET A 99 -8.55 8.98 -4.56
N VAL A 100 -8.20 7.77 -4.98
CA VAL A 100 -6.83 7.43 -5.39
C VAL A 100 -6.38 8.27 -6.59
N ALA A 101 -7.24 8.44 -7.60
CA ALA A 101 -6.90 9.23 -8.79
C ALA A 101 -6.53 10.67 -8.42
N SER A 102 -7.28 11.32 -7.51
CA SER A 102 -6.95 12.65 -6.99
C SER A 102 -5.58 12.67 -6.32
N LYS A 103 -5.23 11.64 -5.54
CA LYS A 103 -3.93 11.56 -4.84
C LYS A 103 -2.76 11.31 -5.78
N LEU A 104 -2.96 10.49 -6.80
CA LEU A 104 -1.95 10.26 -7.82
C LEU A 104 -1.72 11.53 -8.64
N GLU A 105 -2.77 12.31 -8.92
CA GLU A 105 -2.64 13.63 -9.54
C GLU A 105 -1.82 14.62 -8.69
N GLU A 106 -2.14 14.75 -7.40
CA GLU A 106 -1.36 15.55 -6.44
C GLU A 106 0.13 15.14 -6.40
N ALA A 107 0.41 13.84 -6.58
CA ALA A 107 1.75 13.28 -6.58
C ALA A 107 2.46 13.32 -7.95
N GLY A 108 1.79 13.80 -9.02
CA GLY A 108 2.31 13.84 -10.38
C GLY A 108 2.39 12.49 -11.09
N LEU A 109 1.51 11.54 -10.76
CA LEU A 109 1.52 10.13 -11.21
C LEU A 109 0.27 9.70 -12.00
N ARG A 110 -0.61 10.62 -12.41
CA ARG A 110 -1.92 10.27 -13.00
C ARG A 110 -1.85 9.47 -14.31
N GLU A 111 -0.69 9.45 -14.99
CA GLU A 111 -0.49 8.74 -16.25
C GLU A 111 0.11 7.32 -16.11
N GLN A 112 0.30 6.82 -14.87
CA GLN A 112 0.73 5.44 -14.61
C GLN A 112 -0.42 4.43 -14.67
#